data_AF-A0A538GFA4-F1
#
_entry.id   AF-A0A538GFA4-F1
#
_cell.length_a   1.000
_cell.length_b   1.000
_cell.length_c   1.000
_cell.angle_alpha   90.00
_cell.angle_beta   90.00
_cell.angle_gamma   90.00
#
_symmetry.space_group_name_H-M   'P 1'
#
loop_
_entity.id
_entity.type
_entity.pdbx_description
1 polymer ?
#
loop_
_entity_poly.entity_id
_entity_poly.type
_entity_poly.pdbx_seq_one_letter_code
_entity_poly.pdbx_strand_id
1 'polypeptide(L)'
;MKNPLRSEAEAFQFLVGAVVYFGLIAIAGVINEWAGLAVFIVLSVIVALWWLRARRNEVAPKEVPRSRSGPDERRILVIANETVGGRELRDRITERAQG
;
A
#
# COMPACT_ATOMS: atom_id res chain seq x y z
N MET A 1 2.87 15.05 4.18
CA MET A 1 1.59 14.32 4.02
C MET A 1 1.79 13.33 2.89
N LYS A 2 1.71 12.02 3.17
CA LYS A 2 1.98 10.95 2.19
C LYS A 2 0.73 10.84 1.31
N ASN A 3 0.85 11.05 0.01
CA ASN A 3 -0.28 10.97 -0.91
C ASN A 3 -0.86 9.54 -0.82
N PRO A 4 -2.13 9.35 -0.39
CA PRO A 4 -2.71 8.02 -0.17
C PRO A 4 -3.06 7.30 -1.48
N LEU A 5 -3.00 8.01 -2.61
CA LEU A 5 -3.08 7.44 -3.95
C LEU A 5 -1.66 7.37 -4.49
N ARG A 6 -1.05 6.17 -4.42
CA ARG A 6 0.35 5.95 -4.80
C ARG A 6 0.53 6.01 -6.32
N SER A 7 -0.56 5.83 -7.07
CA SER A 7 -0.65 5.96 -8.53
C SER A 7 -2.05 6.41 -8.99
N GLU A 8 -2.16 7.07 -10.14
CA GLU A 8 -3.46 7.36 -10.78
C GLU A 8 -4.25 6.09 -11.12
N ALA A 9 -3.54 5.01 -11.45
CA ALA A 9 -4.16 3.73 -11.79
C ALA A 9 -4.95 3.14 -10.61
N GLU A 10 -4.42 3.22 -9.39
CA GLU A 10 -5.15 2.80 -8.17
C GLU A 10 -6.42 3.64 -7.95
N ALA A 11 -6.35 4.95 -8.19
CA ALA A 11 -7.49 5.84 -8.06
C ALA A 11 -8.59 5.49 -9.09
N PHE A 12 -8.19 5.21 -10.34
CA PHE A 12 -9.12 4.77 -11.38
C PHE A 12 -9.74 3.41 -11.06
N GLN A 13 -8.95 2.44 -10.61
CA GLN A 13 -9.46 1.13 -10.18
C GLN A 13 -10.43 1.26 -9.00
N PHE A 14 -10.15 2.13 -8.03
CA PHE A 14 -11.06 2.43 -6.94
C PHE A 14 -12.38 3.02 -7.44
N LEU A 15 -12.31 3.99 -8.38
CA LEU A 15 -13.50 4.59 -8.99
C LEU A 15 -14.35 3.53 -9.71
N VAL A 16 -13.73 2.72 -10.56
CA VAL A 16 -14.43 1.63 -11.29
C VAL A 16 -15.05 0.65 -10.29
N GLY A 17 -14.33 0.26 -9.25
CA GLY A 17 -14.85 -0.59 -8.18
C GLY A 17 -16.05 0.03 -7.46
N ALA A 18 -16.00 1.32 -7.14
CA ALA A 18 -17.10 2.05 -6.52
C ALA A 18 -18.33 2.11 -7.43
N VAL A 19 -18.14 2.40 -8.71
CA VAL A 19 -19.23 2.43 -9.71
C VAL A 19 -19.90 1.05 -9.81
N VAL A 20 -19.12 -0.03 -9.89
CA VAL A 20 -19.67 -1.40 -9.92
C VAL A 20 -20.41 -1.72 -8.62
N TYR A 21 -19.83 -1.39 -7.48
CA TYR A 21 -20.43 -1.63 -6.17
C TYR A 21 -21.80 -0.96 -6.02
N PHE A 22 -21.85 0.35 -6.25
CA PHE A 22 -23.11 1.11 -6.15
C PHE A 22 -24.08 0.76 -7.28
N GLY A 23 -23.58 0.47 -8.48
CA GLY A 23 -24.40 0.04 -9.61
C GLY A 23 -25.16 -1.26 -9.33
N LEU A 24 -24.50 -2.26 -8.73
CA LEU A 24 -25.14 -3.52 -8.34
C LEU A 24 -26.24 -3.31 -7.29
N ILE A 25 -25.99 -2.45 -6.30
CA ILE A 25 -26.99 -2.12 -5.27
C ILE A 25 -28.19 -1.40 -5.90
N ALA A 26 -27.95 -0.43 -6.78
CA ALA A 26 -29.01 0.32 -7.46
C ALA A 26 -29.87 -0.59 -8.35
N ILE A 27 -29.24 -1.45 -9.16
CA ILE A 27 -29.95 -2.42 -10.02
C ILE A 27 -30.83 -3.34 -9.16
N ALA A 28 -30.29 -3.88 -8.07
CA ALA A 28 -31.05 -4.73 -7.16
C ALA A 28 -32.20 -3.96 -6.49
N GLY A 29 -31.96 -2.71 -6.07
CA GLY A 29 -32.96 -1.86 -5.44
C GLY A 29 -34.11 -1.47 -6.37
N VAL A 30 -33.85 -1.29 -7.67
CA VAL A 30 -34.91 -1.05 -8.68
C VAL A 30 -35.83 -2.26 -8.82
N ILE A 31 -35.31 -3.48 -8.64
CA ILE A 31 -36.11 -4.70 -8.69
C ILE A 31 -36.92 -4.85 -7.40
N ASN A 32 -36.27 -4.68 -6.25
CA ASN A 32 -36.87 -4.83 -4.93
C ASN A 32 -36.02 -4.13 -3.86
N GLU A 33 -36.64 -3.31 -3.01
CA GLU A 33 -35.94 -2.56 -1.96
C GLU A 33 -35.14 -3.46 -0.99
N TRP A 34 -35.69 -4.63 -0.64
CA TRP A 34 -35.04 -5.61 0.22
C TRP A 34 -33.93 -6.37 -0.50
N ALA A 35 -34.05 -6.58 -1.81
CA ALA A 35 -32.96 -7.12 -2.62
C ALA A 35 -31.78 -6.14 -2.67
N GLY A 36 -32.04 -4.83 -2.83
CA GLY A 36 -31.02 -3.79 -2.73
C GLY A 36 -30.30 -3.81 -1.39
N LEU A 37 -31.05 -3.89 -0.28
CA LEU A 37 -30.49 -4.00 1.06
C LEU A 37 -29.66 -5.28 1.25
N ALA A 38 -30.16 -6.43 0.80
CA ALA A 38 -29.45 -7.69 0.89
C ALA A 38 -28.13 -7.65 0.12
N VAL A 39 -28.13 -7.12 -1.10
CA VAL A 39 -26.92 -6.96 -1.93
C VAL A 39 -25.92 -6.03 -1.28
N PHE A 40 -26.37 -4.90 -0.72
CA PHE A 40 -25.51 -3.98 0.02
C PHE A 40 -24.82 -4.67 1.21
N ILE A 41 -25.57 -5.42 2.01
CA ILE A 41 -25.01 -6.12 3.18
C ILE A 41 -23.97 -7.16 2.72
N VAL A 42 -24.32 -7.98 1.72
CA VAL A 42 -23.43 -9.03 1.22
C VAL A 42 -22.13 -8.44 0.67
N LEU A 43 -22.22 -7.42 -0.20
CA LEU A 43 -21.05 -6.78 -0.77
C LEU A 43 -20.19 -6.09 0.31
N SER A 44 -20.81 -5.41 1.28
CA SER A 44 -20.11 -4.79 2.42
C SER A 44 -19.32 -5.82 3.24
N VAL A 45 -19.94 -6.97 3.54
CA VAL A 45 -19.29 -8.06 4.28
C VAL A 45 -18.10 -8.61 3.50
N ILE A 46 -18.25 -8.82 2.18
CA ILE A 46 -17.15 -9.30 1.33
C ILE A 46 -15.98 -8.30 1.37
N VAL A 47 -16.24 -7.01 1.17
CA VAL A 47 -15.21 -5.96 1.20
C VAL A 47 -14.55 -5.89 2.58
N ALA A 48 -15.32 -5.95 3.67
CA ALA A 48 -14.80 -5.92 5.03
C ALA A 48 -13.92 -7.15 5.32
N LEU A 49 -14.34 -8.35 4.94
CA LEU A 49 -13.56 -9.58 5.10
C LEU A 49 -12.27 -9.53 4.27
N TRP A 50 -12.34 -9.00 3.05
CA TRP A 50 -11.16 -8.81 2.20
C TRP A 50 -10.19 -7.82 2.83
N TRP A 51 -10.68 -6.68 3.31
CA TRP A 51 -9.86 -5.67 3.99
C TRP A 51 -9.20 -6.21 5.27
N LEU A 52 -9.94 -6.95 6.09
CA LEU A 52 -9.40 -7.60 7.29
C LEU A 52 -8.33 -8.65 6.95
N ARG A 53 -8.48 -9.39 5.84
CA ARG A 53 -7.46 -10.33 5.36
C ARG A 53 -6.23 -9.61 4.81
N ALA A 54 -6.41 -8.56 4.02
CA ALA A 54 -5.30 -7.76 3.47
C ALA A 54 -4.44 -7.18 4.61
N ARG A 55 -5.08 -6.60 5.62
CA ARG A 55 -4.41 -6.01 6.79
C ARG A 55 -3.64 -7.04 7.63
N ARG A 56 -4.06 -8.30 7.66
CA ARG A 56 -3.31 -9.39 8.31
C ARG A 56 -2.03 -9.75 7.57
N ASN A 57 -2.01 -9.61 6.24
CA ASN A 57 -0.84 -9.92 5.42
C ASN A 57 0.19 -8.77 5.37
N GLU A 58 -0.21 -7.55 5.76
CA GLU A 58 0.67 -6.38 5.84
C GLU A 58 1.52 -6.32 7.12
N VAL A 59 1.35 -7.28 8.05
CA VAL A 59 2.36 -7.51 9.10
C VAL A 59 3.55 -8.22 8.45
N ALA A 60 4.24 -7.50 7.56
CA ALA A 60 5.51 -7.92 7.03
C ALA A 60 6.44 -8.20 8.24
N PRO A 61 7.21 -9.30 8.22
CA PRO A 61 8.16 -9.59 9.28
C PRO A 61 9.00 -8.34 9.50
N LYS A 62 9.08 -7.86 10.75
CA LYS A 62 10.23 -7.05 11.14
C LYS A 62 11.44 -7.94 10.87
N GLU A 63 12.04 -7.83 9.69
CA GLU A 63 13.42 -8.23 9.47
C GLU A 63 14.24 -7.30 10.36
N VAL A 64 14.32 -7.65 11.64
CA VAL A 64 15.36 -7.16 12.52
C VAL A 64 16.63 -7.73 11.90
N PRO A 65 17.50 -6.92 11.28
CA PRO A 65 18.70 -7.47 10.68
C PRO A 65 19.53 -8.07 11.82
N ARG A 66 19.60 -9.40 11.90
CA ARG A 66 20.55 -10.07 12.76
C ARG A 66 21.91 -9.91 12.12
N SER A 67 22.64 -8.87 12.50
CA SER A 67 24.08 -8.82 12.23
C SER A 67 24.77 -8.21 13.43
N ARG A 68 25.67 -8.99 14.04
CA ARG A 68 26.78 -8.50 14.85
C ARG A 68 27.57 -7.55 13.94
N SER A 69 27.44 -6.24 14.17
CA SER A 69 28.33 -5.27 13.56
C SER A 69 29.77 -5.67 13.90
N GLY A 70 30.62 -5.88 12.89
CA GLY A 70 32.06 -5.98 13.10
C GLY A 70 32.61 -4.65 13.62
N PRO A 71 33.77 -4.62 14.31
CA PRO A 71 34.35 -3.38 14.85
C PRO A 71 34.59 -2.28 13.80
N ASP A 72 34.60 -2.62 12.52
CA ASP A 72 34.94 -1.73 11.40
C ASP A 72 33.79 -1.56 10.38
N GLU A 73 32.55 -1.91 10.76
CA GLU A 73 31.39 -1.82 9.86
C GLU A 73 30.56 -0.55 10.13
N ARG A 74 30.45 0.33 9.13
CA ARG A 74 29.69 1.60 9.24
C ARG A 74 28.32 1.49 8.56
N ARG A 75 27.26 1.83 9.30
CA ARG A 75 25.88 1.84 8.79
C ARG A 75 25.49 3.27 8.42
N ILE A 76 25.35 3.53 7.12
CA ILE A 76 24.93 4.83 6.59
C ILE A 76 23.45 4.72 6.20
N LEU A 77 22.58 5.52 6.83
CA LEU A 77 21.18 5.64 6.43
C LEU A 77 21.10 6.50 5.17
N VAL A 78 20.82 5.86 4.03
CA VAL A 78 20.61 6.54 2.76
C VAL A 78 19.12 6.74 2.54
N ILE A 79 18.70 8.01 2.46
CA ILE A 79 17.34 8.38 2.05
C ILE A 79 17.45 8.98 0.65
N ALA A 80 17.29 8.15 -0.38
CA ALA A 80 17.29 8.58 -1.76
C ALA A 80 15.85 8.69 -2.28
N ASN A 81 15.57 9.74 -3.06
CA ASN A 81 14.42 9.77 -3.97
C ASN A 81 14.82 9.10 -5.31
N GLU A 82 13.87 8.88 -6.22
CA GLU A 82 14.12 8.22 -7.52
C GLU A 82 15.16 8.95 -8.40
N THR A 83 15.42 10.23 -8.15
CA THR A 83 16.36 11.05 -8.93
C THR A 83 17.78 11.07 -8.36
N VAL A 84 18.00 10.60 -7.13
CA VAL A 84 19.36 10.51 -6.55
C VAL A 84 19.91 9.11 -6.77
N GLY A 85 20.58 8.92 -7.90
CA GLY A 85 21.25 7.68 -8.25
C GLY A 85 22.56 7.95 -8.99
N GLY A 86 23.40 6.93 -9.14
CA GLY A 86 24.62 7.02 -9.93
C GLY A 86 25.88 7.32 -9.12
N ARG A 87 26.85 8.00 -9.74
CA ARG A 87 28.20 8.19 -9.19
C ARG A 87 28.21 9.15 -8.00
N GLU A 88 27.48 10.26 -8.08
CA GLU A 88 27.44 11.27 -7.00
C GLU A 88 26.96 10.70 -5.66
N LEU A 89 25.94 9.83 -5.68
CA LEU A 89 25.47 9.17 -4.47
C LEU A 89 26.54 8.21 -3.90
N ARG A 90 27.23 7.47 -4.76
CA ARG A 90 28.31 6.56 -4.32
C ARG A 90 29.47 7.33 -3.72
N ASP A 91 29.89 8.42 -4.36
CA ASP A 91 31.01 9.24 -3.90
C ASP A 91 30.70 9.84 -2.52
N ARG A 92 29.47 10.33 -2.31
CA ARG A 92 29.05 10.80 -0.98
C ARG A 92 28.95 9.71 0.07
N ILE A 93 28.56 8.49 -0.29
CA ILE A 93 28.56 7.36 0.65
C ILE A 93 30.00 7.00 1.04
N THR A 94 30.92 6.97 0.09
CA THR A 94 32.34 6.70 0.34
C THR A 94 32.98 7.78 1.18
N GLU A 95 32.72 9.06 0.90
CA GLU A 95 33.17 10.20 1.71
C GLU A 95 32.67 10.07 3.15
N ARG A 96 31.38 9.77 3.34
CA ARG A 96 30.78 9.57 4.68
C ARG A 96 31.24 8.30 5.38
N ALA A 97 31.74 7.31 4.64
CA ALA A 97 32.32 6.10 5.22
C ALA A 97 33.75 6.32 5.72
N GLN A 98 34.47 7.32 5.18
CA GLN A 98 35.84 7.65 5.57
C GLN A 98 35.92 8.68 6.71
N GLY A 99 34.79 9.29 7.11
CA GLY A 99 34.63 10.14 8.30
C GLY A 99 34.04 9.38 9.48
#